data_AF-A0A0Q6FWT7-F1
#
_entry.id   AF-A0A0Q6FWT7-F1
#
_cell.length_a   1.000
_cell.length_b   1.000
_cell.length_c   1.000
_cell.angle_alpha   90.00
_cell.angle_beta   90.00
_cell.angle_gamma   90.00
#
_symmetry.space_group_name_H-M   'P 1'
#
loop_
_entity.id
_entity.type
_entity.pdbx_description
1 polymer ?
#
loop_
_entity_poly.entity_id
_entity_poly.type
_entity_poly.pdbx_seq_one_letter_code
_entity_poly.pdbx_strand_id
1 'polypeptide(L)'
;MLTSSPLDDYLPLTDGMSEEAREVTRVAQALIAQCLKDQGFDYDEPYLSDQAIRDGEGLSPTEWAAAYGFGFATSAGSASAAPAIEPRSPAEQQAYLEALYGPEPTDVAEDEGPVYDWTTQGCLGSAYHEATGGIDALYGDADHDLVLGEIDALADAVLIDSRVQDVDQAWSDCMADEGFADLASPAAAADRALRWWQAVAGAESEVDGTDVAGESSDDPAEPSSSEDPADREIALAVVDIECQLSVGHAATVQQVRWQHEQELVETYPRELAALRDAAGSLS
;
A
#
# COMPACT_ATOMS: atom_id res chain seq x y z
N MET A 1 7.10 -2.48 27.03
CA MET A 1 6.87 -2.14 25.63
C MET A 1 7.49 -3.25 24.83
N LEU A 2 6.73 -3.79 23.87
CA LEU A 2 7.28 -4.78 22.93
C LEU A 2 8.30 -4.06 22.04
N THR A 3 9.31 -4.77 21.55
CA THR A 3 10.43 -4.18 20.78
C THR A 3 10.54 -4.74 19.37
N SER A 4 9.67 -5.68 19.03
CA SER A 4 9.51 -6.36 17.75
C SER A 4 8.08 -6.92 17.68
N SER A 5 7.65 -7.35 16.50
CA SER A 5 6.33 -7.97 16.33
C SER A 5 6.32 -9.36 16.96
N PRO A 6 5.33 -9.70 17.82
CA PRO A 6 5.16 -11.06 18.31
C PRO A 6 4.91 -12.10 17.21
N LEU A 7 4.46 -11.70 16.01
CA LEU A 7 4.25 -12.61 14.89
C LEU A 7 5.53 -12.93 14.10
N ASP A 8 6.60 -12.16 14.27
CA ASP A 8 7.86 -12.34 13.52
C ASP A 8 8.45 -13.76 13.72
N ASP A 9 8.22 -14.38 14.87
CA ASP A 9 8.68 -15.75 15.20
C ASP A 9 7.88 -16.86 14.48
N TYR A 10 6.73 -16.54 13.88
CA TYR A 10 5.78 -17.50 13.31
C TYR A 10 5.59 -17.37 11.80
N LEU A 11 5.62 -16.14 11.30
CA LEU A 11 5.58 -15.81 9.88
C LEU A 11 6.59 -14.69 9.63
N PRO A 12 7.82 -15.02 9.15
CA PRO A 12 8.68 -13.99 8.61
C PRO A 12 7.92 -13.31 7.46
N LEU A 13 8.04 -11.98 7.34
CA LEU A 13 7.33 -11.09 6.39
C LEU A 13 5.99 -10.48 6.85
N THR A 14 5.52 -10.73 8.08
CA THR A 14 4.31 -10.02 8.61
C THR A 14 4.55 -8.54 8.89
N ASP A 15 5.81 -8.12 9.03
CA ASP A 15 6.21 -6.72 8.95
C ASP A 15 6.64 -6.38 7.51
N GLY A 16 5.69 -5.83 6.73
CA GLY A 16 5.92 -5.37 5.37
C GLY A 16 6.95 -4.25 5.24
N MET A 17 7.43 -3.69 6.37
CA MET A 17 8.48 -2.67 6.41
C MET A 17 9.88 -3.21 6.73
N SER A 18 9.99 -4.52 7.02
CA SER A 18 11.28 -5.18 7.28
C SER A 18 12.20 -5.17 6.05
N GLU A 19 13.51 -5.27 6.28
CA GLU A 19 14.50 -5.40 5.19
C GLU A 19 14.23 -6.66 4.34
N GLU A 20 13.74 -7.72 4.98
CA GLU A 20 13.36 -8.97 4.33
C GLU A 20 12.12 -8.78 3.43
N ALA A 21 11.08 -8.09 3.90
CA ALA A 21 9.91 -7.76 3.08
C ALA A 21 10.27 -6.87 1.88
N ARG A 22 11.16 -5.88 2.07
CA ARG A 22 11.67 -5.04 0.97
C ARG A 22 12.44 -5.85 -0.06
N GLU A 23 13.26 -6.81 0.37
CA GLU A 23 13.99 -7.70 -0.53
C GLU A 23 13.04 -8.63 -1.31
N VAL A 24 12.01 -9.18 -0.66
CA VAL A 24 10.94 -9.95 -1.33
C VAL A 24 10.27 -9.11 -2.41
N THR A 25 9.86 -7.88 -2.10
CA THR A 25 9.28 -6.97 -3.10
C THR A 25 10.24 -6.72 -4.25
N ARG A 26 11.53 -6.46 -3.98
CA ARG A 26 12.54 -6.23 -5.02
C ARG A 26 12.72 -7.43 -5.95
N VAL A 27 12.76 -8.64 -5.38
CA VAL A 27 12.87 -9.89 -6.14
C VAL A 27 11.60 -10.13 -6.96
N ALA A 28 10.42 -9.98 -6.35
CA ALA A 28 9.13 -10.14 -7.03
C ALA A 28 9.01 -9.19 -8.22
N GLN A 29 9.36 -7.91 -8.07
CA GLN A 29 9.32 -6.92 -9.15
C GLN A 29 10.22 -7.31 -10.33
N ALA A 30 11.43 -7.82 -10.06
CA ALA A 30 12.32 -8.32 -11.11
C ALA A 30 11.73 -9.55 -11.85
N LEU A 31 11.07 -10.44 -11.12
CA LEU A 31 10.40 -11.62 -11.67
C LEU A 31 9.15 -11.26 -12.48
N ILE A 32 8.33 -10.30 -12.03
CA ILE A 32 7.17 -9.75 -12.77
C ILE A 32 7.64 -9.18 -14.10
N ALA A 33 8.67 -8.32 -14.07
CA ALA A 33 9.22 -7.71 -15.27
C ALA A 33 9.72 -8.75 -16.28
N GLN A 34 10.40 -9.80 -15.80
CA GLN A 34 10.87 -10.89 -16.66
C GLN A 34 9.69 -11.70 -17.24
N CYS A 35 8.70 -12.05 -16.42
CA CYS A 35 7.50 -12.79 -16.85
C CYS A 35 6.70 -12.03 -17.92
N LEU A 36 6.44 -10.74 -17.70
CA LEU A 36 5.73 -9.91 -18.69
C LEU A 36 6.52 -9.80 -19.99
N LYS A 37 7.85 -9.65 -19.90
CA LYS A 37 8.73 -9.58 -21.06
C LYS A 37 8.70 -10.86 -21.88
N ASP A 38 8.67 -12.02 -21.22
CA ASP A 38 8.54 -13.32 -21.90
C ASP A 38 7.17 -13.48 -22.59
N GLN A 39 6.15 -12.78 -22.10
CA GLN A 39 4.83 -12.67 -22.73
C GLN A 39 4.72 -11.52 -23.76
N GLY A 40 5.81 -10.78 -23.99
CA GLY A 40 5.89 -9.73 -25.00
C GLY A 40 5.45 -8.34 -24.52
N PHE A 41 5.33 -8.13 -23.21
CA PHE A 41 4.98 -6.85 -22.59
C PHE A 41 6.15 -6.23 -21.83
N ASP A 42 6.30 -4.92 -21.91
CA ASP A 42 7.12 -4.17 -20.95
C ASP A 42 6.30 -3.93 -19.68
N TYR A 43 6.96 -4.00 -18.51
CA TYR A 43 6.33 -3.75 -17.22
C TYR A 43 6.28 -2.25 -16.93
N ASP A 44 5.07 -1.71 -16.82
CA ASP A 44 4.85 -0.26 -16.73
C ASP A 44 5.08 0.32 -15.33
N GLU A 45 5.14 -0.54 -14.33
CA GLU A 45 4.96 -0.15 -12.94
C GLU A 45 6.12 -0.66 -12.07
N PRO A 46 7.37 -0.21 -12.28
CA PRO A 46 8.35 -0.38 -11.23
C PRO A 46 7.88 0.42 -10.02
N TYR A 47 7.80 -0.24 -8.87
CA TYR A 47 7.79 0.40 -7.55
C TYR A 47 8.80 1.55 -7.51
N LEU A 48 8.48 2.62 -6.76
CA LEU A 48 9.32 3.82 -6.52
C LEU A 48 10.75 3.59 -6.97
N SER A 49 11.19 4.27 -8.04
CA SER A 49 12.49 3.99 -8.65
C SER A 49 13.52 3.82 -7.53
N ASP A 50 14.33 2.75 -7.55
CA ASP A 50 15.34 2.50 -6.50
C ASP A 50 16.21 3.74 -6.24
N GLN A 51 16.27 4.65 -7.22
CA GLN A 51 16.88 5.95 -7.14
C GLN A 51 16.22 6.90 -6.13
N ALA A 52 14.89 7.02 -6.08
CA ALA A 52 14.19 7.83 -5.09
C ALA A 52 14.40 7.31 -3.66
N ILE A 53 14.40 5.98 -3.49
CA ILE A 53 14.69 5.33 -2.20
C ILE A 53 16.13 5.63 -1.77
N ARG A 54 17.10 5.46 -2.68
CA ARG A 54 18.52 5.79 -2.43
C ARG A 54 18.75 7.28 -2.15
N ASP A 55 18.07 8.16 -2.88
CA ASP A 55 18.30 9.60 -2.79
C ASP A 55 17.77 10.21 -1.50
N GLY A 56 16.76 9.59 -0.87
CA GLY A 56 16.31 9.99 0.45
C GLY A 56 16.85 9.12 1.61
N GLU A 57 17.82 8.24 1.36
CA GLU A 57 18.53 7.55 2.44
C GLU A 57 19.16 8.56 3.40
N GLY A 58 18.81 8.45 4.69
CA GLY A 58 19.34 9.32 5.75
C GLY A 58 18.55 10.61 6.00
N LEU A 59 17.46 10.86 5.28
CA LEU A 59 16.52 11.93 5.62
C LEU A 59 15.69 11.54 6.85
N SER A 60 15.43 12.52 7.71
CA SER A 60 14.37 12.41 8.73
C SER A 60 12.98 12.38 8.08
N PRO A 61 11.92 11.91 8.77
CA PRO A 61 10.57 11.89 8.21
C PRO A 61 10.08 13.26 7.71
N THR A 62 10.43 14.34 8.42
CA THR A 62 10.09 15.71 8.00
C THR A 62 10.88 16.16 6.78
N GLU A 63 12.19 15.82 6.70
CA GLU A 63 13.01 16.10 5.51
C GLU A 63 12.52 15.30 4.30
N TRP A 64 12.04 14.08 4.51
CA TRP A 64 11.44 13.24 3.49
C TRP A 64 10.13 13.86 2.97
N ALA A 65 9.22 14.23 3.86
CA ALA A 65 7.96 14.89 3.48
C ALA A 65 8.20 16.21 2.72
N ALA A 66 9.20 17.00 3.14
CA ALA A 66 9.56 18.24 2.45
C ALA A 66 10.18 17.99 1.05
N ALA A 67 10.89 16.89 0.86
CA ALA A 67 11.55 16.55 -0.40
C ALA A 67 10.61 15.85 -1.39
N TYR A 68 9.69 15.01 -0.88
CA TYR A 68 8.93 14.07 -1.71
C TYR A 68 7.41 14.18 -1.57
N GLY A 69 6.88 14.89 -0.56
CA GLY A 69 5.45 14.93 -0.27
C GLY A 69 4.90 13.56 0.13
N PHE A 70 3.70 13.22 -0.34
CA PHE A 70 3.16 11.86 -0.32
C PHE A 70 3.69 11.01 -1.49
N GLY A 71 4.50 11.61 -2.36
CA GLY A 71 5.11 10.96 -3.51
C GLY A 71 4.35 11.18 -4.81
N PHE A 72 3.20 11.85 -4.85
CA PHE A 72 2.46 12.03 -6.10
C PHE A 72 3.14 13.05 -7.01
N ALA A 73 3.57 14.20 -6.47
CA ALA A 73 4.34 15.21 -7.19
C ALA A 73 5.69 14.70 -7.71
N THR A 74 6.33 13.78 -6.98
CA THR A 74 7.70 13.33 -7.25
C THR A 74 7.78 12.00 -7.99
N SER A 75 6.75 11.14 -7.89
CA SER A 75 6.53 10.01 -8.79
C SER A 75 5.98 10.47 -10.15
N ALA A 76 5.15 11.51 -10.19
CA ALA A 76 4.67 12.13 -11.44
C ALA A 76 5.65 13.17 -12.03
N GLY A 77 6.64 13.63 -11.24
CA GLY A 77 7.52 14.76 -11.60
C GLY A 77 9.02 14.49 -11.59
N SER A 78 9.50 13.27 -11.30
CA SER A 78 10.90 12.91 -11.59
C SER A 78 11.05 12.62 -13.09
N ALA A 79 11.20 13.71 -13.85
CA ALA A 79 11.59 13.71 -15.25
C ALA A 79 13.04 13.20 -15.48
N SER A 80 13.46 12.16 -14.76
CA SER A 80 14.41 11.18 -15.29
C SER A 80 13.62 10.06 -15.96
N ALA A 81 12.95 10.44 -17.06
CA ALA A 81 12.40 9.57 -18.10
C ALA A 81 11.87 8.21 -17.62
N ALA A 82 10.69 8.17 -17.01
CA ALA A 82 9.79 7.07 -17.34
C ALA A 82 9.66 7.10 -18.88
N PRO A 83 9.98 6.02 -19.60
CA PRO A 83 9.78 5.99 -21.05
C PRO A 83 8.32 6.37 -21.31
N ALA A 84 8.07 7.23 -22.30
CA ALA A 84 6.70 7.48 -22.74
C ALA A 84 6.11 6.13 -23.17
N ILE A 85 5.29 5.53 -22.31
CA ILE A 85 4.60 4.30 -22.62
C ILE A 85 3.53 4.70 -23.62
N GLU A 86 3.71 4.30 -24.88
CA GLU A 86 2.66 4.45 -25.89
C GLU A 86 1.39 3.76 -25.37
N PRO A 87 0.24 4.44 -25.33
CA PRO A 87 -0.97 3.86 -24.81
C PRO A 87 -1.34 2.61 -25.61
N ARG A 88 -1.47 1.47 -24.91
CA ARG A 88 -1.90 0.19 -25.51
C ARG A 88 -3.31 0.34 -26.07
N SER A 89 -3.61 -0.35 -27.16
CA SER A 89 -5.01 -0.50 -27.58
C SER A 89 -5.81 -1.23 -26.48
N PRO A 90 -7.15 -1.08 -26.42
CA PRO A 90 -7.94 -1.76 -25.39
C PRO A 90 -7.74 -3.29 -25.34
N ALA A 91 -7.52 -3.92 -26.50
CA ALA A 91 -7.24 -5.36 -26.57
C ALA A 91 -5.84 -5.72 -26.04
N GLU A 92 -4.83 -4.89 -26.34
CA GLU A 92 -3.47 -5.06 -25.79
C GLU A 92 -3.43 -4.76 -24.29
N GLN A 93 -4.21 -3.80 -23.80
CA GLN A 93 -4.37 -3.51 -22.38
C GLN A 93 -5.02 -4.68 -21.65
N GLN A 94 -6.07 -5.28 -22.21
CA GLN A 94 -6.70 -6.45 -21.62
C GLN A 94 -5.73 -7.63 -21.56
N ALA A 95 -4.99 -7.91 -22.64
CA ALA A 95 -4.00 -8.98 -22.67
C ALA A 95 -2.84 -8.74 -21.68
N TYR A 96 -2.45 -7.48 -21.49
CA TYR A 96 -1.46 -7.09 -20.47
C TYR A 96 -1.98 -7.35 -19.05
N LEU A 97 -3.20 -6.93 -18.74
CA LEU A 97 -3.81 -7.15 -17.42
C LEU A 97 -4.01 -8.63 -17.13
N GLU A 98 -4.43 -9.42 -18.12
CA GLU A 98 -4.56 -10.87 -17.99
C GLU A 98 -3.19 -11.54 -17.78
N ALA A 99 -2.14 -11.07 -18.44
CA ALA A 99 -0.78 -11.57 -18.22
C ALA A 99 -0.26 -11.21 -16.81
N LEU A 100 -0.56 -9.99 -16.32
CA LEU A 100 -0.10 -9.49 -15.03
C LEU A 100 -0.86 -10.14 -13.86
N TYR A 101 -2.19 -10.09 -13.90
CA TYR A 101 -3.07 -10.47 -12.78
C TYR A 101 -3.73 -11.84 -12.95
N GLY A 102 -3.60 -12.46 -14.13
CA GLY A 102 -4.33 -13.67 -14.48
C GLY A 102 -5.72 -13.40 -15.09
N PRO A 103 -6.43 -14.46 -15.53
CA PRO A 103 -7.79 -14.32 -16.05
C PRO A 103 -8.76 -13.84 -14.96
N GLU A 104 -9.73 -13.02 -15.34
CA GLU A 104 -10.79 -12.62 -14.40
C GLU A 104 -11.51 -13.87 -13.84
N PRO A 105 -11.74 -13.94 -12.51
CA PRO A 105 -12.45 -15.06 -11.91
C PRO A 105 -13.86 -15.20 -12.51
N THR A 106 -14.15 -16.33 -13.16
CA THR A 106 -15.47 -16.57 -13.76
C THR A 106 -16.49 -17.19 -12.79
N ASP A 107 -16.02 -17.72 -11.65
CA ASP A 107 -16.81 -18.48 -10.68
C ASP A 107 -16.42 -18.09 -9.23
N VAL A 108 -16.79 -16.89 -8.79
CA VAL A 108 -16.81 -16.58 -7.35
C VAL A 108 -18.16 -17.04 -6.78
N ALA A 109 -18.16 -18.08 -5.97
CA ALA A 109 -19.34 -18.43 -5.18
C ALA A 109 -19.64 -17.25 -4.24
N GLU A 110 -20.86 -16.71 -4.31
CA GLU A 110 -21.24 -15.45 -3.65
C GLU A 110 -21.07 -15.43 -2.11
N ASP A 111 -20.86 -16.59 -1.47
CA ASP A 111 -20.84 -16.73 -0.01
C ASP A 111 -19.47 -17.10 0.61
N GLU A 112 -18.42 -17.41 -0.16
CA GLU A 112 -17.13 -17.87 0.43
C GLU A 112 -15.87 -17.12 -0.06
N GLY A 113 -15.99 -16.18 -1.01
CA GLY A 113 -14.84 -15.49 -1.59
C GLY A 113 -13.92 -16.46 -2.38
N PRO A 114 -13.02 -15.94 -3.23
CA PRO A 114 -12.06 -16.79 -3.92
C PRO A 114 -11.01 -17.32 -2.93
N VAL A 115 -10.79 -18.64 -2.90
CA VAL A 115 -9.63 -19.24 -2.24
C VAL A 115 -8.37 -18.72 -2.95
N TYR A 116 -7.38 -18.26 -2.19
CA TYR A 116 -6.13 -17.78 -2.75
C TYR A 116 -5.41 -18.90 -3.53
N ASP A 117 -5.14 -18.65 -4.81
CA ASP A 117 -4.35 -19.53 -5.67
C ASP A 117 -3.40 -18.70 -6.54
N TRP A 118 -2.12 -18.67 -6.17
CA TRP A 118 -1.08 -17.94 -6.90
C TRP A 118 -0.92 -18.41 -8.35
N THR A 119 -1.24 -19.66 -8.67
CA THR A 119 -1.09 -20.21 -10.02
C THR A 119 -2.07 -19.61 -11.02
N THR A 120 -3.14 -18.99 -10.52
CA THR A 120 -4.16 -18.31 -11.32
C THR A 120 -3.93 -16.81 -11.44
N GLN A 121 -2.97 -16.24 -10.70
CA GLN A 121 -2.77 -14.79 -10.58
C GLN A 121 -1.69 -14.23 -11.53
N GLY A 122 -1.49 -14.87 -12.68
CA GLY A 122 -0.57 -14.41 -13.73
C GLY A 122 0.88 -14.23 -13.26
N CYS A 123 1.56 -13.23 -13.84
CA CYS A 123 2.93 -12.90 -13.47
C CYS A 123 3.07 -12.43 -12.02
N LEU A 124 2.06 -11.74 -11.47
CA LEU A 124 2.08 -11.25 -10.10
C LEU A 124 2.11 -12.42 -9.11
N GLY A 125 1.19 -13.37 -9.25
CA GLY A 125 1.12 -14.55 -8.38
C GLY A 125 2.40 -15.37 -8.42
N SER A 126 2.87 -15.74 -9.62
CA SER A 126 4.09 -16.54 -9.77
C SER A 126 5.34 -15.85 -9.20
N ALA A 127 5.45 -14.53 -9.37
CA ALA A 127 6.61 -13.79 -8.90
C ALA A 127 6.65 -13.67 -7.37
N TYR A 128 5.50 -13.38 -6.73
CA TYR A 128 5.43 -13.34 -5.27
C TYR A 128 5.55 -14.73 -4.65
N HIS A 129 5.03 -15.77 -5.30
CA HIS A 129 5.25 -17.15 -4.89
C HIS A 129 6.73 -17.50 -4.83
N GLU A 130 7.47 -17.23 -5.91
CA GLU A 130 8.90 -17.50 -5.96
C GLU A 130 9.69 -16.60 -5.00
N ALA A 131 9.36 -15.31 -4.90
CA ALA A 131 10.07 -14.37 -4.04
C ALA A 131 9.90 -14.65 -2.55
N THR A 132 8.75 -15.16 -2.13
CA THR A 132 8.47 -15.55 -0.73
C THR A 132 8.93 -16.97 -0.40
N GLY A 133 9.52 -17.70 -1.35
CA GLY A 133 9.86 -19.12 -1.16
C GLY A 133 8.63 -20.02 -0.99
N GLY A 134 7.49 -19.60 -1.53
CA GLY A 134 6.23 -20.33 -1.51
C GLY A 134 5.39 -20.18 -0.25
N ILE A 135 5.78 -19.30 0.69
CA ILE A 135 5.03 -19.03 1.93
C ILE A 135 3.60 -18.58 1.64
N ASP A 136 3.37 -17.87 0.53
CA ASP A 136 2.05 -17.47 0.05
C ASP A 136 1.09 -18.65 -0.15
N ALA A 137 1.59 -19.84 -0.49
CA ALA A 137 0.74 -21.03 -0.67
C ALA A 137 0.03 -21.46 0.61
N LEU A 138 0.54 -21.07 1.79
CA LEU A 138 -0.11 -21.32 3.07
C LEU A 138 -1.42 -20.54 3.20
N TYR A 139 -1.59 -19.42 2.49
CA TYR A 139 -2.83 -18.65 2.48
C TYR A 139 -4.01 -19.33 1.76
N GLY A 140 -3.72 -20.37 0.96
CA GLY A 140 -4.74 -21.22 0.34
C GLY A 140 -4.96 -22.56 1.06
N ASP A 141 -4.28 -22.81 2.17
CA ASP A 141 -4.37 -24.08 2.90
C ASP A 141 -5.43 -24.02 4.02
N ALA A 142 -6.48 -24.82 3.86
CA ALA A 142 -7.58 -24.93 4.80
C ALA A 142 -7.16 -25.35 6.23
N ASP A 143 -6.00 -25.99 6.38
CA ASP A 143 -5.45 -26.33 7.70
C ASP A 143 -4.97 -25.08 8.47
N HIS A 144 -4.85 -23.93 7.81
CA HIS A 144 -4.38 -22.65 8.37
C HIS A 144 -5.42 -21.51 8.34
N ASP A 145 -6.58 -21.70 7.70
CA ASP A 145 -7.66 -20.70 7.56
C ASP A 145 -7.99 -19.95 8.85
N LEU A 146 -8.09 -20.67 9.97
CA LEU A 146 -8.46 -20.06 11.25
C LEU A 146 -7.42 -19.01 11.68
N VAL A 147 -6.15 -19.37 11.73
CA VAL A 147 -5.11 -18.47 12.25
C VAL A 147 -4.79 -17.36 11.27
N LEU A 148 -4.85 -17.64 9.96
CA LEU A 148 -4.66 -16.64 8.92
C LEU A 148 -5.81 -15.63 8.89
N GLY A 149 -7.05 -16.08 9.05
CA GLY A 149 -8.20 -15.18 9.18
C GLY A 149 -8.11 -14.26 10.41
N GLU A 150 -7.57 -14.76 11.52
CA GLU A 150 -7.32 -13.95 12.72
C GLU A 150 -6.17 -12.95 12.50
N ILE A 151 -5.13 -13.33 11.75
CA ILE A 151 -4.05 -12.42 11.35
C ILE A 151 -4.59 -11.32 10.43
N ASP A 152 -5.43 -11.65 9.46
CA ASP A 152 -6.06 -10.69 8.56
C ASP A 152 -6.97 -9.71 9.32
N ALA A 153 -7.69 -10.19 10.33
CA ALA A 153 -8.54 -9.37 11.19
C ALA A 153 -7.77 -8.39 12.11
N LEU A 154 -6.45 -8.54 12.27
CA LEU A 154 -5.64 -7.65 13.13
C LEU A 154 -5.71 -6.20 12.68
N ALA A 155 -5.72 -5.93 11.37
CA ALA A 155 -5.77 -4.56 10.85
C ALA A 155 -7.02 -3.83 11.34
N ASP A 156 -8.19 -4.47 11.23
CA ASP A 156 -9.45 -3.93 11.71
C ASP A 156 -9.46 -3.77 13.23
N ALA A 157 -8.96 -4.76 13.96
CA ALA A 157 -8.87 -4.72 15.42
C ALA A 157 -8.03 -3.54 15.92
N VAL A 158 -6.93 -3.22 15.24
CA VAL A 158 -6.08 -2.06 15.54
C VAL A 158 -6.82 -0.76 15.22
N LEU A 159 -7.46 -0.65 14.06
CA LEU A 159 -8.17 0.57 13.64
C LEU A 159 -9.32 0.95 14.58
N ILE A 160 -10.03 -0.04 15.14
CA ILE A 160 -11.15 0.22 16.06
C ILE A 160 -10.71 0.34 17.52
N ASP A 161 -9.43 0.14 17.84
CA ASP A 161 -8.91 0.29 19.20
C ASP A 161 -9.02 1.76 19.63
N SER A 162 -9.59 1.99 20.82
CA SER A 162 -9.84 3.35 21.29
C SER A 162 -8.57 4.19 21.42
N ARG A 163 -7.40 3.56 21.64
CA ARG A 163 -6.12 4.27 21.73
C ARG A 163 -5.65 4.77 20.37
N VAL A 164 -5.97 4.05 19.29
CA VAL A 164 -5.72 4.49 17.92
C VAL A 164 -6.67 5.64 17.58
N GLN A 165 -7.96 5.51 17.93
CA GLN A 165 -8.94 6.59 17.75
C GLN A 165 -8.58 7.86 18.53
N ASP A 166 -8.06 7.72 19.76
CA ASP A 166 -7.63 8.86 20.57
C ASP A 166 -6.42 9.59 19.94
N VAL A 167 -5.45 8.85 19.38
CA VAL A 167 -4.28 9.46 18.74
C VAL A 167 -4.60 10.00 17.33
N ASP A 168 -5.55 9.40 16.61
CA ASP A 168 -6.11 9.93 15.37
C ASP A 168 -6.85 11.25 15.62
N GLN A 169 -7.64 11.35 16.70
CA GLN A 169 -8.30 12.60 17.07
C GLN A 169 -7.29 13.69 17.46
N ALA A 170 -6.26 13.35 18.23
CA ALA A 170 -5.21 14.30 18.58
C ALA A 170 -4.42 14.78 17.35
N TRP A 171 -4.16 13.89 16.39
CA TRP A 171 -3.59 14.24 15.09
C TRP A 171 -4.52 15.16 14.29
N SER A 172 -5.82 14.84 14.24
CA SER A 172 -6.84 15.63 13.52
C SER A 172 -6.94 17.06 14.06
N ASP A 173 -6.91 17.22 15.38
CA ASP A 173 -6.91 18.53 16.04
C ASP A 173 -5.67 19.34 15.64
N CYS A 174 -4.49 18.71 15.59
CA CYS A 174 -3.24 19.35 15.14
C CYS A 174 -3.31 19.80 13.67
N MET A 175 -3.81 18.93 12.78
CA MET A 175 -4.00 19.27 11.36
C MET A 175 -4.95 20.45 11.19
N ALA A 176 -6.04 20.50 11.95
CA ALA A 176 -7.00 21.59 11.92
C ALA A 176 -6.40 22.92 12.39
N ASP A 177 -5.55 22.91 13.43
CA ASP A 177 -4.83 24.09 13.92
C ASP A 177 -3.86 24.66 12.86
N GLU A 178 -3.29 23.79 12.01
CA GLU A 178 -2.41 24.14 10.88
C GLU A 178 -3.18 24.43 9.56
N GLY A 179 -4.51 24.41 9.60
CA GLY A 179 -5.38 24.81 8.48
C GLY A 179 -5.84 23.66 7.58
N PHE A 180 -5.56 22.41 7.93
CA PHE A 180 -6.03 21.21 7.25
C PHE A 180 -7.14 20.51 8.06
N ALA A 181 -8.34 21.08 8.03
CA ALA A 181 -9.52 20.52 8.71
C ALA A 181 -10.15 19.33 7.96
N ASP A 182 -11.13 18.69 8.60
CA ASP A 182 -11.94 17.59 8.05
C ASP A 182 -11.17 16.33 7.64
N LEU A 183 -10.04 16.07 8.32
CA LEU A 183 -9.23 14.86 8.17
C LEU A 183 -9.35 13.99 9.42
N ALA A 184 -9.78 12.74 9.25
CA ALA A 184 -10.01 11.83 10.37
C ALA A 184 -8.77 10.98 10.74
N SER A 185 -7.81 10.84 9.83
CA SER A 185 -6.59 10.04 10.03
C SER A 185 -5.51 10.44 9.03
N PRO A 186 -4.23 10.06 9.26
CA PRO A 186 -3.16 10.22 8.27
C PRO A 186 -3.49 9.65 6.89
N ALA A 187 -4.20 8.52 6.82
CA ALA A 187 -4.66 7.94 5.56
C ALA A 187 -5.59 8.90 4.80
N ALA A 188 -6.49 9.60 5.49
CA ALA A 188 -7.36 10.61 4.87
C ALA A 188 -6.58 11.80 4.29
N ALA A 189 -5.42 12.15 4.86
CA ALA A 189 -4.53 13.18 4.29
C ALA A 189 -3.91 12.71 2.96
N ALA A 190 -3.39 11.48 2.92
CA ALA A 190 -2.87 10.88 1.68
C ALA A 190 -3.97 10.76 0.60
N ASP A 191 -5.19 10.34 0.97
CA ASP A 191 -6.33 10.26 0.06
C ASP A 191 -6.76 11.65 -0.48
N ARG A 192 -6.63 12.69 0.34
CA ARG A 192 -6.89 14.07 -0.09
C ARG A 192 -5.86 14.53 -1.12
N ALA A 193 -4.58 14.22 -0.90
CA ALA A 193 -3.52 14.50 -1.87
C ALA A 193 -3.76 13.74 -3.20
N LEU A 194 -4.11 12.46 -3.14
CA LEU A 194 -4.43 11.66 -4.32
C LEU A 194 -5.58 12.29 -5.13
N ARG A 195 -6.68 12.69 -4.46
CA ARG A 195 -7.82 13.34 -5.13
C ARG A 195 -7.44 14.66 -5.80
N TRP A 196 -6.52 15.45 -5.22
CA TRP A 196 -6.01 16.66 -5.89
C TRP A 196 -5.32 16.32 -7.21
N TRP A 197 -4.47 15.29 -7.23
CA TRP A 197 -3.77 14.86 -8.44
C TRP A 197 -4.69 14.24 -9.49
N GLN A 198 -5.69 13.47 -9.08
CA GLN A 198 -6.71 12.95 -9.99
C GLN A 198 -7.50 14.09 -10.66
N ALA A 199 -7.82 15.16 -9.92
CA ALA A 199 -8.49 16.33 -10.48
C ALA A 199 -7.61 17.08 -11.50
N VAL A 200 -6.30 17.19 -11.25
CA VAL A 200 -5.34 17.77 -12.21
C VAL A 200 -5.28 16.94 -13.49
N ALA A 201 -5.07 15.63 -13.37
CA ALA A 201 -4.99 14.72 -14.53
C ALA A 201 -6.29 14.67 -15.35
N GLY A 202 -7.45 14.71 -14.67
CA GLY A 202 -8.76 14.80 -15.31
C GLY A 202 -8.95 16.10 -16.09
N ALA A 203 -8.58 17.24 -15.50
CA ALA A 203 -8.64 18.53 -16.16
C ALA A 203 -7.71 18.64 -17.37
N GLU A 204 -6.53 18.00 -17.33
CA GLU A 204 -5.62 17.90 -18.48
C GLU A 204 -6.19 17.02 -19.62
N SER A 205 -6.92 15.97 -19.27
CA SER A 205 -7.57 15.06 -20.24
C SER A 205 -8.78 15.70 -20.94
N GLU A 206 -9.52 16.58 -20.27
CA GLU A 206 -10.65 17.32 -20.87
C GLU A 206 -10.20 18.35 -21.93
N VAL A 207 -8.93 18.77 -21.91
CA VAL A 207 -8.37 19.71 -22.90
C VAL A 207 -8.12 19.05 -24.27
N ASP A 208 -8.18 17.71 -24.38
CA ASP A 208 -8.10 16.94 -25.64
C ASP A 208 -9.46 16.40 -26.16
N GLY A 209 -10.56 17.10 -25.86
CA GLY A 209 -11.70 17.17 -26.77
C GLY A 209 -12.71 16.00 -26.81
N THR A 210 -13.07 15.43 -25.66
CA THR A 210 -14.37 14.74 -25.52
C THR A 210 -15.06 15.10 -24.21
N ASP A 211 -16.11 15.92 -24.29
CA ASP A 211 -17.05 16.18 -23.20
C ASP A 211 -17.73 14.87 -22.79
N VAL A 212 -17.28 14.25 -21.70
CA VAL A 212 -18.08 13.28 -20.95
C VAL A 212 -18.55 13.98 -19.69
N ALA A 213 -19.81 14.41 -19.70
CA ALA A 213 -20.45 14.99 -18.53
C ALA A 213 -20.47 13.96 -17.38
N GLY A 214 -19.55 14.12 -16.43
CA GLY A 214 -19.43 13.32 -15.21
C GLY A 214 -19.68 14.18 -13.98
N GLU A 215 -20.68 13.76 -13.22
CA GLU A 215 -21.21 14.25 -11.94
C GLU A 215 -20.41 15.33 -11.17
N SER A 216 -21.10 16.45 -10.96
CA SER A 216 -20.74 17.50 -10.01
C SER A 216 -20.53 16.92 -8.61
N SER A 217 -19.29 17.01 -8.12
CA SER A 217 -18.92 16.73 -6.74
C SER A 217 -19.47 17.86 -5.86
N ASP A 218 -20.45 17.56 -5.00
CA ASP A 218 -20.98 18.45 -3.96
C ASP A 218 -20.00 18.56 -2.75
N ASP A 219 -18.72 18.79 -3.02
CA ASP A 219 -17.74 19.16 -1.99
C ASP A 219 -17.56 20.69 -2.02
N PRO A 220 -17.46 21.37 -0.86
CA PRO A 220 -17.14 22.79 -0.84
C PRO A 220 -15.85 23.00 -1.62
N ALA A 221 -15.94 23.81 -2.69
CA ALA A 221 -14.78 24.21 -3.47
C ALA A 221 -13.76 24.85 -2.54
N GLU A 222 -12.74 24.06 -2.20
CA GLU A 222 -11.51 24.53 -1.58
C GLU A 222 -10.95 25.68 -2.41
N PRO A 223 -10.35 26.70 -1.76
CA PRO A 223 -9.98 27.93 -2.44
C PRO A 223 -9.18 27.60 -3.69
N SER A 224 -9.58 28.21 -4.81
CA SER A 224 -8.80 28.26 -6.03
C SER A 224 -7.53 29.09 -5.76
N SER A 225 -6.60 28.54 -4.99
CA SER A 225 -5.28 29.10 -4.90
C SER A 225 -4.55 28.72 -6.18
N SER A 226 -3.92 29.71 -6.80
CA SER A 226 -3.05 29.59 -7.96
C SER A 226 -1.73 28.87 -7.61
N GLU A 227 -1.78 27.90 -6.69
CA GLU A 227 -0.64 27.20 -6.12
C GLU A 227 -0.44 25.90 -6.91
N ASP A 228 0.84 25.57 -7.15
CA ASP A 228 1.22 24.33 -7.81
C ASP A 228 0.65 23.14 -7.01
N PRO A 229 -0.06 22.18 -7.63
CA PRO A 229 -0.56 20.99 -6.94
C PRO A 229 0.55 20.23 -6.18
N ALA A 230 1.80 20.31 -6.64
CA ALA A 230 2.96 19.78 -5.94
C ALA A 230 3.27 20.53 -4.63
N ASP A 231 3.27 21.86 -4.65
CA ASP A 231 3.52 22.68 -3.45
C ASP A 231 2.43 22.43 -2.39
N ARG A 232 1.17 22.25 -2.84
CA ARG A 232 0.03 21.97 -1.96
C ARG A 232 0.14 20.59 -1.30
N GLU A 233 0.53 19.56 -2.06
CA GLU A 233 0.78 18.22 -1.53
C GLU A 233 1.92 18.24 -0.50
N ILE A 234 3.06 18.86 -0.82
CA ILE A 234 4.22 18.92 0.06
C ILE A 234 3.86 19.63 1.37
N ALA A 235 3.13 20.73 1.30
CA ALA A 235 2.66 21.43 2.49
C ALA A 235 1.79 20.55 3.38
N LEU A 236 0.85 19.78 2.79
CA LEU A 236 0.03 18.83 3.54
C LEU A 236 0.88 17.71 4.17
N ALA A 237 1.82 17.14 3.42
CA ALA A 237 2.68 16.04 3.89
C ALA A 237 3.61 16.46 5.05
N VAL A 238 4.17 17.68 4.99
CA VAL A 238 5.02 18.22 6.05
C VAL A 238 4.22 18.40 7.33
N VAL A 239 3.03 19.00 7.25
CA VAL A 239 2.17 19.19 8.43
C VAL A 239 1.68 17.84 8.97
N ASP A 240 1.31 16.90 8.10
CA ASP A 240 0.90 15.55 8.49
C ASP A 240 1.98 14.85 9.34
N ILE A 241 3.22 14.80 8.86
CA ILE A 241 4.29 14.12 9.59
C ILE A 241 4.67 14.84 10.88
N GLU A 242 4.64 16.18 10.89
CA GLU A 242 4.88 16.97 12.11
C GLU A 242 3.80 16.70 13.17
N CYS A 243 2.52 16.67 12.75
CA CYS A 243 1.42 16.32 13.63
C CYS A 243 1.53 14.88 14.14
N GLN A 244 1.82 13.91 13.27
CA GLN A 244 2.01 12.50 13.67
C GLN A 244 3.13 12.33 14.70
N LEU A 245 4.27 13.03 14.51
CA LEU A 245 5.39 13.01 15.45
C LEU A 245 5.03 13.67 16.78
N SER A 246 4.27 14.77 16.76
CA SER A 246 3.90 15.52 17.97
C SER A 246 3.02 14.71 18.93
N VAL A 247 2.14 13.86 18.37
CA VAL A 247 1.21 13.03 19.15
C VAL A 247 1.72 11.60 19.37
N GLY A 248 2.86 11.25 18.77
CA GLY A 248 3.42 9.89 18.83
C GLY A 248 2.52 8.85 18.16
N HIS A 249 1.94 9.20 17.01
CA HIS A 249 0.95 8.40 16.27
C HIS A 249 1.49 7.01 15.93
N ALA A 250 2.57 6.95 15.13
CA ALA A 250 3.17 5.69 14.67
C ALA A 250 3.57 4.77 15.84
N ALA A 251 4.14 5.33 16.91
CA ALA A 251 4.52 4.57 18.09
C ALA A 251 3.31 3.98 18.83
N THR A 252 2.20 4.73 18.89
CA THR A 252 0.95 4.28 19.52
C THR A 252 0.30 3.17 18.70
N VAL A 253 0.13 3.37 17.39
CA VAL A 253 -0.45 2.36 16.48
C VAL A 253 0.38 1.07 16.49
N GLN A 254 1.71 1.18 16.40
CA GLN A 254 2.60 0.02 16.47
C GLN A 254 2.46 -0.73 17.79
N GLN A 255 2.43 -0.02 18.92
CA GLN A 255 2.31 -0.65 20.22
C GLN A 255 0.94 -1.31 20.42
N VAL A 256 -0.13 -0.74 19.85
CA VAL A 256 -1.47 -1.37 19.83
C VAL A 256 -1.45 -2.63 18.98
N ARG A 257 -0.90 -2.57 17.75
CA ARG A 257 -0.76 -3.73 16.87
C ARG A 257 -0.02 -4.87 17.56
N TRP A 258 1.15 -4.60 18.15
CA TRP A 258 1.92 -5.64 18.84
C TRP A 258 1.19 -6.23 20.05
N GLN A 259 0.26 -5.50 20.68
CA GLN A 259 -0.56 -6.06 21.75
C GLN A 259 -1.63 -7.01 21.21
N HIS A 260 -2.31 -6.65 20.12
CA HIS A 260 -3.24 -7.55 19.44
C HIS A 260 -2.54 -8.80 18.89
N GLU A 261 -1.34 -8.64 18.33
CA GLU A 261 -0.49 -9.77 17.93
C GLU A 261 -0.13 -10.67 19.12
N GLN A 262 0.24 -10.08 20.28
CA GLN A 262 0.53 -10.85 21.49
C GLN A 262 -0.71 -11.63 21.96
N GLU A 263 -1.89 -11.03 21.91
CA GLU A 263 -3.16 -11.70 22.24
C GLU A 263 -3.45 -12.86 21.28
N LEU A 264 -3.16 -12.70 19.99
CA LEU A 264 -3.26 -13.77 18.98
C LEU A 264 -2.28 -14.90 19.30
N VAL A 265 -1.01 -14.58 19.60
CA VAL A 265 0.01 -15.57 19.99
C VAL A 265 -0.39 -16.37 21.24
N GLU A 266 -0.99 -15.71 22.23
CA GLU A 266 -1.45 -16.36 23.45
C GLU A 266 -2.70 -17.21 23.23
N THR A 267 -3.57 -16.81 22.31
CA THR A 267 -4.85 -17.48 22.01
C THR A 267 -4.67 -18.69 21.09
N TYR A 268 -3.81 -18.57 20.07
CA TYR A 268 -3.61 -19.56 19.01
C TYR A 268 -2.16 -20.10 18.93
N PRO A 269 -1.53 -20.49 20.06
CA PRO A 269 -0.11 -20.85 20.07
C PRO A 269 0.19 -22.14 19.28
N ARG A 270 -0.80 -23.02 19.09
CA ARG A 270 -0.62 -24.28 18.37
C ARG A 270 -0.74 -24.10 16.87
N GLU A 271 -1.74 -23.32 16.46
CA GLU A 271 -2.04 -23.00 15.07
C GLU A 271 -0.89 -22.19 14.47
N LEU A 272 -0.40 -21.17 15.19
CA LEU A 272 0.79 -20.41 14.79
C LEU A 272 2.05 -21.28 14.73
N ALA A 273 2.24 -22.20 15.68
CA ALA A 273 3.38 -23.12 15.63
C ALA A 273 3.29 -24.07 14.43
N ALA A 274 2.10 -24.55 14.09
CA ALA A 274 1.87 -25.37 12.90
C ALA A 274 2.16 -24.58 11.62
N LEU A 275 1.70 -23.33 11.54
CA LEU A 275 1.94 -22.42 10.42
C LEU A 275 3.45 -22.16 10.22
N ARG A 276 4.17 -21.87 11.30
CA ARG A 276 5.64 -21.71 11.27
C ARG A 276 6.35 -22.97 10.79
N ASP A 277 5.96 -24.13 11.32
CA ASP A 277 6.57 -25.41 10.96
C ASP A 277 6.28 -25.75 9.48
N ALA A 278 5.11 -25.39 8.96
CA ALA A 278 4.77 -25.49 7.55
C ALA A 278 5.62 -24.55 6.69
N ALA A 279 5.74 -23.27 7.06
CA ALA A 279 6.59 -22.30 6.36
C ALA A 279 8.07 -22.76 6.31
N GLY A 280 8.60 -23.28 7.42
CA GLY A 280 9.95 -23.84 7.49
C GLY A 280 10.16 -25.12 6.66
N SER A 281 9.10 -25.75 6.15
CA SER A 281 9.18 -26.94 5.29
C SER A 281 9.19 -26.61 3.79
N LEU A 282 8.90 -25.36 3.43
CA LEU A 282 8.90 -24.85 2.05
C LEU A 282 10.28 -24.37 1.58
N SER A 283 11.23 -24.20 2.51
CA SER A 283 12.59 -23.70 2.28
C SER A 283 13.66 -24.79 2.04
#